data_AF-A0A843RL26-F1
#
_entry.id   AF-A0A843RL26-F1
#
_cell.length_a   1.000
_cell.length_b   1.000
_cell.length_c   1.000
_cell.angle_alpha   90.00
_cell.angle_beta   90.00
_cell.angle_gamma   90.00
#
_symmetry.space_group_name_H-M   'P 1'
#
loop_
_entity.id
_entity.type
_entity.pdbx_description
1 polymer ?
#
loop_
_entity_poly.entity_id
_entity_poly.type
_entity_poly.pdbx_seq_one_letter_code
_entity_poly.pdbx_strand_id
1 'polypeptide(L)' 'MNGSELLGKIRRYAKGRGLQVELVTRKGKGSHGRLYVGGRFTTVKDRKKEIGPSLLAKMLRDLGIDPNDL' A
#
# COMPACT_ATOMS: atom_id res chain seq x y z
N MET A 1 9.12 8.27 -1.77
CA MET A 1 8.50 7.27 -0.87
C MET A 1 8.73 5.88 -1.44
N ASN A 2 9.09 4.89 -0.64
CA ASN A 2 9.22 3.48 -1.10
C ASN A 2 8.02 2.63 -0.63
N GLY A 3 7.96 1.37 -1.04
CA GLY A 3 6.85 0.48 -0.67
C GLY A 3 6.74 0.19 0.82
N SER A 4 7.86 0.18 1.54
CA SER A 4 7.86 -0.02 3.01
C SER A 4 7.31 1.21 3.74
N GLU A 5 7.68 2.41 3.30
CA GLU A 5 7.18 3.68 3.83
C GLU A 5 5.66 3.79 3.64
N LEU A 6 5.18 3.49 2.43
CA LEU A 6 3.75 3.48 2.11
C LEU A 6 2.99 2.51 3.02
N LEU A 7 3.50 1.30 3.20
CA LEU A 7 2.90 0.30 4.08
C LEU A 7 2.83 0.79 5.54
N GLY A 8 3.89 1.44 6.03
CA GLY A 8 3.94 2.00 7.37
C GLY A 8 2.86 3.06 7.59
N LYS A 9 2.72 4.00 6.64
CA LYS A 9 1.67 5.03 6.68
C LYS A 9 0.27 4.44 6.61
N ILE A 10 0.02 3.52 5.68
CA ILE A 10 -1.28 2.84 5.54
C ILE A 10 -1.65 2.10 6.82
N ARG A 11 -0.69 1.42 7.47
CA ARG A 11 -0.94 0.75 8.76
C ARG A 11 -1.37 1.72 9.86
N ARG A 12 -0.76 2.91 9.93
CA ARG A 12 -1.15 3.94 10.90
C ARG A 12 -2.55 4.48 10.60
N TYR A 13 -2.80 4.83 9.34
CA TYR A 13 -4.11 5.26 8.85
C TYR A 13 -5.21 4.25 9.20
N ALA A 14 -4.96 2.98 8.89
CA ALA A 14 -5.90 1.89 9.12
C ALA A 14 -6.13 1.61 10.62
N LYS A 15 -5.08 1.67 11.44
CA LYS A 15 -5.19 1.50 12.90
C LYS A 15 -6.10 2.55 13.52
N GLY A 16 -6.00 3.81 13.09
CA GLY A 16 -6.87 4.89 13.57
C GLY A 16 -8.34 4.74 13.16
N ARG A 17 -8.63 3.91 12.14
CA ARG A 17 -9.97 3.71 11.56
C ARG A 17 -10.53 2.31 11.75
N GLY A 18 -9.82 1.44 12.49
CA GLY A 18 -10.22 0.04 12.68
C GLY A 18 -10.22 -0.80 11.41
N LEU A 19 -9.48 -0.40 10.37
CA LEU A 19 -9.41 -1.13 9.10
C LEU A 19 -8.39 -2.26 9.17
N GLN A 20 -8.74 -3.42 8.60
CA GLN A 20 -7.78 -4.52 8.44
C GLN A 20 -6.79 -4.22 7.31
N VAL A 21 -5.51 -4.53 7.56
CA VAL A 21 -4.43 -4.39 6.58
C VAL A 21 -3.75 -5.73 6.39
N GLU A 22 -3.77 -6.25 5.17
CA GLU A 22 -3.12 -7.51 4.81
C GLU A 22 -2.18 -7.32 3.62
N LEU A 23 -0.96 -7.81 3.75
CA LEU A 23 0.01 -7.82 2.66
C LEU A 23 0.22 -9.26 2.19
N VAL A 24 -0.30 -9.58 1.01
CA VAL A 24 -0.11 -10.88 0.37
C VAL A 24 1.05 -10.77 -0.61
N THR A 25 2.20 -11.29 -0.23
CA THR A 25 3.35 -11.47 -1.14
C THR A 25 3.42 -12.91 -1.58
N ARG A 26 3.47 -13.18 -2.89
CA ARG A 26 3.80 -14.53 -3.36
C ARG A 26 5.27 -14.80 -3.03
N LYS A 27 5.56 -15.91 -2.32
CA LYS A 27 6.92 -16.43 -2.15
C LYS A 27 7.44 -16.85 -3.54
N GLY A 28 8.24 -16.00 -4.16
CA GLY A 28 8.86 -16.20 -5.48
C GLY A 28 9.82 -15.05 -5.79
N LYS A 29 10.63 -15.18 -6.85
CA LYS A 29 11.78 -14.32 -7.20
C LYS A 29 11.44 -12.86 -7.60
N GLY A 30 10.32 -12.31 -7.15
CA GLY A 30 9.95 -10.90 -7.31
C GLY A 30 9.24 -10.38 -6.06
N SER A 31 9.65 -9.21 -5.56
CA SER A 31 9.09 -8.61 -4.33
C SER A 31 7.70 -8.00 -4.52
N HIS A 32 6.94 -8.47 -5.51
CA HIS A 32 5.60 -7.97 -5.82
C HIS A 32 4.60 -8.54 -4.81
N GLY A 33 3.73 -7.67 -4.30
CA GLY A 33 2.69 -8.04 -3.36
C GLY A 33 1.40 -7.31 -3.64
N ARG A 34 0.30 -7.84 -3.12
CA ARG A 34 -0.97 -7.12 -3.05
C ARG A 34 -1.18 -6.65 -1.62
N LEU A 35 -1.50 -5.38 -1.48
CA LEU A 35 -1.84 -4.77 -0.20
C LEU A 35 -3.35 -4.59 -0.15
N TYR A 36 -3.98 -5.22 0.81
CA TYR A 36 -5.40 -5.12 1.10
C TYR A 36 -5.62 -4.19 2.29
N VAL A 37 -6.59 -3.29 2.19
CA VAL A 37 -7.00 -2.34 3.24
C VAL A 37 -8.51 -2.21 3.20
N GLY A 38 -9.20 -2.59 4.28
CA GLY A 38 -10.65 -2.33 4.42
C GLY A 38 -11.51 -2.88 3.26
N GLY A 39 -11.14 -4.03 2.69
CA GLY A 39 -11.83 -4.63 1.54
C GLY A 39 -11.41 -4.13 0.16
N ARG A 40 -10.56 -3.11 0.08
CA ARG A 40 -9.92 -2.67 -1.17
C ARG A 40 -8.49 -3.21 -1.27
N PHE A 41 -7.92 -3.21 -2.47
CA PHE A 41 -6.55 -3.65 -2.65
C PHE A 41 -5.81 -2.88 -3.72
N THR A 42 -4.48 -2.80 -3.58
CA THR A 42 -3.60 -2.30 -4.64
C THR A 42 -2.43 -3.24 -4.85
N THR A 43 -1.84 -3.19 -6.05
CA THR A 43 -0.67 -3.99 -6.39
C THR A 43 0.59 -3.17 -6.15
N VAL A 44 1.39 -3.62 -5.17
CA VAL A 44 2.68 -3.03 -4.84
C VAL A 44 3.76 -3.78 -5.63
N LYS A 45 4.43 -3.06 -6.54
CA LYS A 45 5.64 -3.54 -7.24
C LYS A 45 6.79 -3.68 -6.23
N ASP A 46 8.00 -3.93 -6.71
CA ASP A 46 9.17 -4.19 -5.88
C ASP A 46 9.31 -3.17 -4.73
N ARG A 47 9.11 -3.62 -3.48
CA ARG A 47 9.00 -2.75 -2.28
C ARG A 47 10.26 -1.96 -1.98
N LYS A 48 11.40 -2.35 -2.55
CA LYS A 48 12.69 -1.67 -2.41
C LYS A 48 12.86 -0.54 -3.43
N LYS A 49 12.02 -0.48 -4.47
CA LYS A 49 12.07 0.60 -5.46
C LYS A 49 11.23 1.78 -5.01
N GLU A 50 11.65 2.95 -5.46
CA GLU A 50 10.92 4.18 -5.26
C GLU A 50 9.56 4.12 -5.96
N ILE A 51 8.53 4.61 -5.29
CA ILE A 51 7.19 4.75 -5.84
C ILE A 51 7.11 6.18 -6.40
N GLY A 52 7.05 6.27 -7.73
CA GLY A 52 6.80 7.55 -8.39
C GLY A 52 5.45 8.15 -7.97
N PRO A 53 5.31 9.48 -7.98
CA PRO A 53 4.12 10.18 -7.48
C PRO A 53 2.82 9.73 -8.17
N SER A 54 2.84 9.48 -9.48
CA SER A 54 1.68 8.99 -10.23
C SER A 54 1.27 7.57 -9.80
N LEU A 55 2.24 6.71 -9.50
CA LEU A 55 1.98 5.35 -9.02
C LEU A 55 1.42 5.38 -7.60
N LEU A 56 1.96 6.25 -6.75
CA LEU A 56 1.44 6.48 -5.40
C LEU A 56 -0.01 6.94 -5.43
N ALA A 57 -0.32 7.97 -6.23
CA ALA A 57 -1.69 8.47 -6.38
C ALA A 57 -2.66 7.38 -6.86
N LYS A 58 -2.23 6.54 -7.82
CA LYS A 58 -3.02 5.39 -8.27
C LYS A 58 -3.24 4.38 -7.15
N MET A 59 -2.20 4.02 -6.39
CA MET A 59 -2.29 3.07 -5.27
C MET A 59 -3.25 3.55 -4.19
N LEU A 60 -3.15 4.83 -3.82
CA LEU A 60 -4.04 5.45 -2.85
C LEU A 60 -5.49 5.47 -3.35
N ARG A 61 -5.71 5.77 -4.64
CA ARG A 61 -7.03 5.70 -5.26
C ARG A 61 -7.61 4.28 -5.29
N ASP A 62 -6.81 3.27 -5.60
CA ASP A 62 -7.22 1.84 -5.54
C ASP A 62 -7.64 1.43 -4.12
N LEU A 63 -6.92 1.92 -3.10
CA LEU A 63 -7.27 1.73 -1.69
C LEU A 63 -8.38 2.69 -1.22
N GLY A 64 -8.73 3.66 -2.05
CA GLY A 64 -9.55 4.84 -1.75
C GLY A 64 -9.19 5.52 -0.44
N ILE A 65 -7.90 5.74 -0.25
CA ILE A 65 -7.33 6.56 0.82
C ILE A 65 -7.02 7.93 0.22
N ASP A 66 -7.40 9.00 0.91
CA ASP A 66 -7.02 10.34 0.50
C ASP A 66 -5.52 10.58 0.79
N PRO A 67 -4.73 11.14 -0.13
CA PRO A 67 -3.33 11.45 0.13
C PRO A 67 -3.10 12.44 1.27
N ASN A 68 -4.08 13.30 1.61
CA ASN A 68 -3.98 14.22 2.75
C ASN A 68 -4.23 13.51 4.10
N ASP A 69 -4.78 12.29 4.08
CA ASP A 69 -5.02 11.49 5.26
C ASP A 69 -3.80 10.64 5.70
N LEU A 70 -2.68 10.69 4.94
CA LEU A 70 -1.61 9.69 4.96
C LEU A 70 -0.25 10.16 5.51
#